data_AF-D2QR12-F1
#
_entry.id   AF-D2QR12-F1
#
_cell.length_a   1.000
_cell.length_b   1.000
_cell.length_c   1.000
_cell.angle_alpha   90.00
_cell.angle_beta   90.00
_cell.angle_gamma   90.00
#
_symmetry.space_group_name_H-M   'P 1'
#
loop_
_entity.id
_entity.type
_entity.pdbx_description
1 polymer ?
#
loop_
_entity_poly.entity_id
_entity_poly.type
_entity_poly.pdbx_seq_one_letter_code
_entity_poly.pdbx_strand_id
1 'polypeptide(L)'
;MDVLSKEAANTYIILTSTAYDDFLITEEIYWQRLHILKQLCDPTDADFIANLDLHISFFSKWRVYKEEDLYIYPLDNATDSIEDQESEKADFQGNDYDPLLHFITDKGGKMGRWEFHKTDSDFFPSIPHGHALSNHKIKLDAYSGHMYKNDITKSVDRESRRYIIDLWNDERFRKVARETITYYMETFRSYRWPVANPLRLPRRRYWAL
;
A
#
# COMPACT_ATOMS: atom_id res chain seq x y z
N MET A 1 -5.48 -7.26 40.46
CA MET A 1 -4.49 -7.36 39.38
C MET A 1 -4.39 -5.95 38.83
N ASP A 2 -3.21 -5.34 38.84
CA ASP A 2 -3.07 -3.98 38.32
C ASP A 2 -3.27 -4.03 36.80
N VAL A 3 -4.25 -3.27 36.33
CA VAL A 3 -4.60 -3.18 34.92
C VAL A 3 -3.69 -2.18 34.22
N LEU A 4 -3.26 -2.51 33.01
CA LEU A 4 -2.47 -1.61 32.18
C LEU A 4 -3.30 -0.37 31.83
N SER A 5 -2.66 0.81 31.88
CA SER A 5 -3.28 2.03 31.36
C SER A 5 -3.47 1.91 29.84
N LYS A 6 -4.48 2.62 29.30
CA LYS A 6 -4.71 2.64 27.84
C LYS A 6 -3.48 3.09 27.06
N GLU A 7 -2.73 4.05 27.60
CA GLU A 7 -1.49 4.55 26.98
C GLU A 7 -0.43 3.45 26.93
N ALA A 8 -0.19 2.76 28.04
CA ALA A 8 0.78 1.67 28.09
C ALA A 8 0.34 0.49 27.20
N ALA A 9 -0.96 0.21 27.10
CA ALA A 9 -1.50 -0.82 26.22
C ALA A 9 -1.29 -0.46 24.74
N ASN A 10 -1.53 0.80 24.35
CA ASN A 10 -1.25 1.28 23.00
C ASN A 10 0.23 1.24 22.66
N THR A 11 1.11 1.67 23.58
CA THR A 11 2.56 1.56 23.39
C THR A 11 2.99 0.12 23.19
N TYR A 12 2.41 -0.83 23.94
CA TYR A 12 2.69 -2.25 23.79
C TYR A 12 2.27 -2.79 22.42
N ILE A 13 1.10 -2.39 21.91
CA ILE A 13 0.63 -2.76 20.56
C ILE A 13 1.60 -2.24 19.50
N ILE A 14 2.01 -0.97 19.59
CA ILE A 14 2.91 -0.35 18.63
C ILE A 14 4.25 -1.09 18.60
N LEU A 15 4.88 -1.29 19.76
CA LEU A 15 6.17 -1.98 19.84
C LEU A 15 6.08 -3.44 19.37
N THR A 16 4.96 -4.11 19.64
CA THR A 16 4.73 -5.49 19.21
C THR A 16 4.55 -5.57 17.70
N SER A 17 3.81 -4.64 17.08
CA SER A 17 3.65 -4.56 15.63
C SER A 17 4.94 -4.19 14.93
N THR A 18 5.66 -3.16 15.39
CA THR A 18 6.96 -2.79 14.82
C THR A 18 7.96 -3.94 14.89
N ALA A 19 8.03 -4.64 16.03
CA ALA A 19 8.93 -5.80 16.14
C ALA A 19 8.55 -6.95 15.18
N TYR A 20 7.26 -7.12 14.89
CA TYR A 20 6.80 -8.12 13.93
C TYR A 20 7.09 -7.70 12.49
N ASP A 21 6.80 -6.45 12.15
CA ASP A 21 7.03 -5.87 10.81
C ASP A 21 8.52 -5.83 10.46
N ASP A 22 9.39 -5.60 11.45
CA ASP A 22 10.86 -5.65 11.32
C ASP A 22 11.43 -7.08 11.38
N PHE A 23 10.57 -8.12 11.38
CA PHE A 23 10.95 -9.54 11.48
C PHE A 23 11.77 -9.90 12.73
N LEU A 24 11.69 -9.11 13.80
CA LEU A 24 12.39 -9.34 15.06
C LEU A 24 11.69 -10.38 15.95
N ILE A 25 10.40 -10.62 15.71
CA ILE A 25 9.62 -11.68 16.37
C ILE A 25 8.84 -12.50 15.34
N THR A 26 8.63 -13.77 15.66
CA THR A 26 7.78 -14.63 14.85
C THR A 26 6.32 -14.25 15.00
N GLU A 27 5.51 -14.66 14.03
CA GLU A 27 4.05 -14.54 14.08
C GLU A 27 3.47 -15.18 15.35
N GLU A 28 3.98 -16.34 15.77
CA GLU A 28 3.54 -16.99 17.01
C GLU A 28 3.78 -16.09 18.24
N ILE A 29 4.95 -15.45 18.31
CA ILE A 29 5.30 -14.53 19.39
C ILE A 29 4.44 -13.27 19.33
N TYR A 30 4.14 -12.75 18.14
CA TYR A 30 3.24 -11.62 17.94
C TYR A 30 1.85 -11.90 18.54
N TRP A 31 1.27 -13.06 18.20
CA TRP A 31 -0.03 -13.47 18.71
C TRP A 31 -0.07 -13.69 20.22
N GLN A 32 0.96 -14.35 20.75
CA GLN A 32 1.10 -14.55 22.20
C GLN A 32 1.14 -13.21 22.93
N ARG A 33 1.88 -12.22 22.41
CA ARG A 33 1.96 -10.87 22.99
C ARG A 33 0.60 -10.16 22.99
N LEU A 34 -0.17 -10.22 21.90
CA LEU A 34 -1.50 -9.59 21.85
C LEU A 34 -2.51 -10.28 22.79
N HIS A 35 -2.46 -11.61 22.93
CA HIS A 35 -3.29 -12.33 23.89
C HIS A 35 -2.92 -12.03 25.34
N ILE A 36 -1.63 -11.92 25.66
CA ILE A 36 -1.16 -11.49 26.99
C ILE A 36 -1.63 -10.07 27.26
N LEU A 37 -1.50 -9.15 26.30
CA LEU A 37 -1.99 -7.78 26.45
C LEU A 37 -3.49 -7.76 26.79
N LYS A 38 -4.31 -8.55 26.10
CA LYS A 38 -5.74 -8.65 26.38
C LYS A 38 -6.04 -9.03 27.84
N GLN A 39 -5.23 -9.92 28.42
CA GLN A 39 -5.39 -10.34 29.82
C GLN A 39 -4.98 -9.25 30.83
N LEU A 40 -4.14 -8.30 30.41
CA LEU A 40 -3.63 -7.22 31.25
C LEU A 40 -4.45 -5.92 31.15
N CYS A 41 -5.38 -5.84 30.21
CA CYS A 41 -6.24 -4.67 30.01
C CYS A 41 -7.47 -4.70 30.91
N ASP A 42 -8.05 -3.52 31.19
CA ASP A 42 -9.29 -3.41 31.96
C ASP A 42 -10.48 -4.04 31.20
N PRO A 43 -11.09 -5.12 31.71
CA PRO A 43 -12.20 -5.79 31.02
C PRO A 43 -13.48 -4.94 30.99
N THR A 44 -13.56 -3.86 31.79
CA THR A 44 -14.71 -2.95 31.79
C THR A 44 -14.63 -1.92 30.66
N ASP A 45 -13.46 -1.75 30.05
CA ASP A 45 -13.24 -0.91 28.87
C ASP A 45 -13.62 -1.66 27.59
N ALA A 46 -14.92 -1.91 27.43
CA ALA A 46 -15.47 -2.71 26.35
C ALA A 46 -15.06 -2.23 24.96
N ASP A 47 -14.90 -0.91 24.77
CA ASP A 47 -14.47 -0.32 23.50
C ASP A 47 -13.01 -0.67 23.19
N PHE A 48 -12.12 -0.62 24.18
CA PHE A 48 -10.72 -0.98 23.99
C PHE A 48 -10.58 -2.48 23.70
N ILE A 49 -11.27 -3.33 24.47
CA ILE A 49 -11.24 -4.78 24.29
C ILE A 49 -11.82 -5.17 22.91
N ALA A 50 -12.92 -4.55 22.48
CA ALA A 50 -13.49 -4.78 21.15
C ALA A 50 -12.52 -4.36 20.04
N ASN A 51 -11.82 -3.24 20.18
CA ASN A 51 -10.80 -2.81 19.22
C ASN A 51 -9.59 -3.76 19.19
N LEU A 52 -9.15 -4.26 20.34
CA LEU A 52 -8.07 -5.25 20.40
C LEU A 52 -8.48 -6.59 19.77
N ASP A 53 -9.73 -7.02 19.98
CA ASP A 53 -10.27 -8.23 19.34
C ASP A 53 -10.44 -8.07 17.83
N LEU A 54 -10.82 -6.87 17.37
CA LEU A 54 -10.82 -6.54 15.95
C LEU A 54 -9.40 -6.58 15.38
N HIS A 55 -8.42 -6.02 16.08
CA HIS A 55 -7.01 -6.07 15.67
C HIS A 55 -6.50 -7.52 15.56
N ILE A 56 -6.83 -8.36 16.55
CA ILE A 56 -6.47 -9.78 16.56
C ILE A 56 -7.17 -10.55 15.42
N SER A 57 -8.47 -10.31 15.22
CA SER A 57 -9.27 -11.03 14.23
C SER A 57 -9.00 -10.60 12.78
N PHE A 58 -8.70 -9.32 12.54
CA PHE A 58 -8.42 -8.80 11.20
C PHE A 58 -7.20 -9.47 10.58
N PHE A 59 -6.09 -9.58 11.33
CA PHE A 59 -4.88 -10.25 10.87
C PHE A 59 -5.05 -11.76 10.67
N SER A 60 -5.85 -12.43 11.52
CA SER A 60 -6.13 -13.88 11.35
C SER A 60 -6.91 -14.22 10.06
N LYS A 61 -7.72 -13.28 9.54
CA LYS A 61 -8.54 -13.46 8.32
C LYS A 61 -7.76 -13.30 7.02
N TRP A 62 -6.63 -12.59 7.01
CA TRP A 62 -5.81 -12.40 5.82
C TRP A 62 -5.10 -13.68 5.35
N ARG A 63 -5.05 -14.74 6.18
CA ARG A 63 -4.44 -16.05 5.85
C ARG A 63 -5.37 -17.10 5.22
N VAL A 64 -6.66 -16.82 5.05
CA VAL A 64 -7.56 -17.77 4.35
C VAL A 64 -7.41 -17.68 2.81
N TYR A 65 -6.61 -16.74 2.29
CA TYR A 65 -6.19 -16.73 0.89
C TYR A 65 -4.96 -17.63 0.67
N LYS A 66 -5.26 -18.93 0.59
CA LYS A 66 -4.60 -20.03 -0.14
C LYS A 66 -3.06 -20.01 -0.30
N GLU A 67 -2.44 -21.02 0.32
CA GLU A 67 -1.11 -21.58 0.00
C GLU A 67 -0.89 -21.98 -1.48
N GLU A 68 -1.90 -21.87 -2.34
CA GLU A 68 -1.86 -22.27 -3.76
C GLU A 68 -1.26 -21.20 -4.70
N ASP A 69 -1.00 -19.98 -4.20
CA ASP A 69 -0.46 -18.87 -5.02
C ASP A 69 1.07 -18.72 -4.96
N LEU A 70 1.79 -19.62 -4.27
CA LEU A 70 3.27 -19.69 -4.30
C LEU A 70 3.76 -20.38 -5.60
N TYR A 71 3.60 -19.70 -6.73
CA TYR A 71 4.34 -20.04 -7.95
C TYR A 71 5.77 -19.50 -7.85
N ILE A 72 6.69 -20.36 -7.40
CA ILE A 72 8.13 -20.13 -7.53
C ILE A 72 8.48 -20.24 -9.02
N TYR A 73 8.75 -19.11 -9.69
CA TYR A 73 9.39 -19.13 -11.00
C TYR A 73 10.92 -19.25 -10.85
N PRO A 74 11.63 -19.92 -11.78
CA PRO A 74 13.06 -20.17 -11.67
C PRO A 74 13.84 -18.87 -11.86
N LEU A 75 14.80 -18.62 -10.98
CA LEU A 75 15.79 -17.56 -11.13
C LEU A 75 16.77 -17.99 -12.23
N ASP A 76 16.69 -17.38 -13.40
CA ASP A 76 17.72 -17.56 -14.43
C ASP A 76 19.00 -16.85 -13.99
N ASN A 77 20.06 -17.64 -13.86
CA ASN A 77 21.41 -17.21 -13.54
C ASN A 77 21.95 -16.28 -14.64
N ALA A 78 22.20 -15.02 -14.29
CA ALA A 78 23.14 -14.17 -15.00
C ALA A 78 24.10 -13.56 -13.97
N THR A 79 25.24 -14.22 -13.82
CA THR A 79 26.47 -13.66 -13.28
C THR A 79 26.89 -12.45 -14.11
N ASP A 80 27.13 -11.31 -13.47
CA ASP A 80 28.21 -10.44 -13.91
C ASP A 80 28.80 -9.63 -12.76
N SER A 81 30.08 -9.38 -12.92
CA SER A 81 31.15 -9.10 -11.95
C SER A 81 31.00 -7.86 -11.08
N ILE A 82 31.47 -8.01 -9.84
CA ILE A 82 31.77 -6.96 -8.86
C ILE A 82 33.07 -6.25 -9.28
N GLU A 83 33.01 -4.93 -9.44
CA GLU A 83 34.15 -4.03 -9.22
C GLU A 83 33.67 -2.87 -8.32
N ASP A 84 34.24 -2.82 -7.11
CA ASP A 84 34.17 -1.68 -6.19
C ASP A 84 34.96 -0.50 -6.75
N GLN A 85 34.49 0.74 -6.55
CA GLN A 85 35.25 1.83 -5.88
C GLN A 85 34.40 3.10 -5.65
N GLU A 86 34.52 3.61 -4.41
CA GLU A 86 34.44 5.02 -3.94
C GLU A 86 33.07 5.73 -3.77
N SER A 87 32.56 5.67 -2.53
CA SER A 87 32.27 6.80 -1.62
C SER A 87 31.95 8.18 -2.23
N GLU A 88 30.68 8.60 -2.20
CA GLU A 88 30.21 9.76 -1.40
C GLU A 88 28.71 10.07 -1.65
N LYS A 89 28.00 10.38 -0.55
CA LYS A 89 26.58 10.77 -0.40
C LYS A 89 25.56 9.64 -0.55
N ALA A 90 25.08 9.16 0.60
CA ALA A 90 23.89 8.35 0.70
C ALA A 90 22.64 9.17 0.33
N ASP A 91 22.36 9.31 -0.97
CA ASP A 91 20.98 9.36 -1.45
C ASP A 91 20.49 7.91 -1.41
N PHE A 92 19.79 7.56 -0.33
CA PHE A 92 19.10 6.27 -0.23
C PHE A 92 17.90 6.31 -1.19
N GLN A 93 18.17 6.23 -2.50
CA GLN A 93 17.18 5.75 -3.46
C GLN A 93 17.14 4.23 -3.26
N GLY A 94 16.38 3.82 -2.24
CA GLY A 94 15.93 2.44 -2.12
C GLY A 94 15.33 2.06 -3.46
N ASN A 95 15.99 1.14 -4.15
CA ASN A 95 15.40 0.45 -5.28
C ASN A 95 14.36 -0.50 -4.69
N ASP A 96 13.24 0.06 -4.25
CA ASP A 96 12.10 -0.60 -3.60
C ASP A 96 11.29 -1.38 -4.64
N TYR A 97 11.98 -2.11 -5.51
CA TYR A 97 11.32 -3.01 -6.44
C TYR A 97 10.91 -4.29 -5.69
N ASP A 98 10.03 -4.13 -4.71
CA ASP A 98 9.23 -5.22 -4.17
C ASP A 98 7.96 -5.32 -5.04
N PRO A 99 7.82 -6.38 -5.86
CA PRO A 99 6.63 -6.61 -6.68
C PRO A 99 5.34 -6.72 -5.85
N LEU A 100 5.45 -6.90 -4.53
CA LEU A 100 4.32 -6.87 -3.60
C LEU A 100 3.86 -5.45 -3.27
N LEU A 101 4.67 -4.42 -3.48
CA LEU A 101 4.40 -3.03 -3.07
C LEU A 101 3.90 -2.13 -4.21
N HIS A 102 4.19 -2.47 -5.46
CA HIS A 102 3.80 -1.65 -6.62
C HIS A 102 3.04 -2.44 -7.70
N PHE A 103 2.17 -1.75 -8.44
CA PHE A 103 1.55 -2.26 -9.66
C PHE A 103 2.07 -1.47 -10.85
N ILE A 104 2.57 -2.18 -11.86
CA ILE A 104 2.98 -1.60 -13.14
C ILE A 104 1.99 -2.01 -14.22
N THR A 105 1.53 -1.04 -15.00
CA THR A 105 0.60 -1.30 -16.10
C THR A 105 1.25 -2.15 -17.19
N ASP A 106 0.61 -3.23 -17.64
CA ASP A 106 1.11 -4.02 -18.78
C ASP A 106 1.18 -3.20 -20.07
N LYS A 107 0.19 -2.33 -20.29
CA LYS A 107 0.09 -1.46 -21.48
C LYS A 107 0.65 -0.08 -21.18
N GLY A 108 1.58 0.35 -22.03
CA GLY A 108 2.07 1.73 -22.03
C GLY A 108 0.97 2.72 -22.40
N GLY A 109 0.91 3.82 -21.67
CA GLY A 109 0.20 5.04 -22.06
C GLY A 109 1.10 5.97 -22.87
N LYS A 110 0.74 7.26 -22.94
CA LYS A 110 1.48 8.30 -23.65
C LYS A 110 2.91 8.51 -23.14
N MET A 111 3.11 8.36 -21.83
CA MET A 111 4.42 8.55 -21.17
C MET A 111 5.12 7.21 -20.85
N GLY A 112 4.68 6.13 -21.49
CA GLY A 112 5.14 4.77 -21.19
C GLY A 112 4.27 4.07 -20.15
N ARG A 113 4.83 3.07 -19.46
CA ARG A 113 4.10 2.36 -18.40
C ARG A 113 4.04 3.20 -17.13
N TRP A 114 2.95 3.03 -16.40
CA TRP A 114 2.70 3.70 -15.13
C TRP A 114 2.90 2.73 -13.97
N GLU A 115 3.48 3.23 -12.90
CA GLU A 115 3.72 2.54 -11.64
C GLU A 115 2.85 3.13 -10.54
N PHE A 116 2.22 2.29 -9.73
CA PHE A 116 1.31 2.68 -8.65
C PHE A 116 1.76 2.03 -7.36
N HIS A 117 2.00 2.82 -6.32
CA HIS A 117 2.49 2.35 -5.03
C HIS A 117 1.33 2.15 -4.05
N LYS A 118 1.34 1.03 -3.31
CA LYS A 118 0.28 0.71 -2.33
C LYS A 118 0.34 1.61 -1.11
N THR A 119 1.53 1.94 -0.66
CA THR A 119 1.79 2.70 0.57
C THR A 119 2.26 4.12 0.27
N ASP A 120 1.88 4.65 -0.89
CA ASP A 120 2.26 6.00 -1.29
C ASP A 120 1.68 7.04 -0.32
N SER A 121 2.56 7.78 0.35
CA SER A 121 2.18 8.89 1.23
C SER A 121 1.82 10.15 0.45
N ASP A 122 2.15 10.22 -0.83
CA ASP A 122 1.83 11.35 -1.69
C ASP A 122 0.36 11.27 -2.17
N PHE A 123 -0.38 12.37 -1.97
CA PHE A 123 -1.78 12.46 -2.38
C PHE A 123 -1.97 13.07 -3.76
N PHE A 124 -0.93 13.68 -4.33
CA PHE A 124 -1.05 14.49 -5.53
C PHE A 124 -0.75 13.67 -6.79
N PRO A 125 -1.56 13.79 -7.87
CA PRO A 125 -2.78 14.59 -8.01
C PRO A 125 -4.05 13.90 -7.47
N SER A 126 -3.97 12.60 -7.19
CA SER A 126 -5.08 11.79 -6.69
C SER A 126 -4.58 10.60 -5.88
N ILE A 127 -5.50 9.92 -5.18
CA ILE A 127 -5.21 8.65 -4.52
C ILE A 127 -6.12 7.56 -5.12
N PRO A 128 -5.55 6.52 -5.78
CA PRO A 128 -4.14 6.41 -6.15
C PRO A 128 -3.73 7.40 -7.26
N HIS A 129 -2.44 7.59 -7.45
CA HIS A 129 -1.85 8.21 -8.65
C HIS A 129 -0.73 7.34 -9.20
N GLY A 130 -0.40 7.52 -10.49
CA GLY A 130 0.63 6.73 -11.17
C GLY A 130 1.88 7.55 -11.46
N HIS A 131 3.05 6.97 -11.32
CA HIS A 131 4.33 7.54 -11.76
C HIS A 131 4.73 6.98 -13.11
N ALA A 132 5.16 7.83 -14.04
CA ALA A 132 5.68 7.34 -15.31
C ALA A 132 7.05 6.69 -15.11
N LEU A 133 7.23 5.44 -15.54
CA LEU A 133 8.54 4.75 -15.46
C LEU A 133 9.63 5.43 -16.30
N SER A 134 9.23 6.17 -17.35
CA SER A 134 10.16 6.94 -18.17
C SER A 134 10.65 8.22 -17.47
N ASN A 135 9.88 8.73 -16.51
CA ASN A 135 10.17 9.96 -15.78
C ASN A 135 9.25 10.07 -14.54
N HIS A 136 9.74 9.65 -13.37
CA HIS A 136 8.97 9.64 -12.11
C HIS A 136 8.46 11.01 -11.64
N LYS A 137 8.97 12.11 -12.24
CA LYS A 137 8.44 13.46 -12.01
C LYS A 137 7.08 13.70 -12.66
N ILE A 138 6.66 12.83 -13.60
CA ILE A 138 5.36 12.88 -14.23
C ILE A 138 4.41 11.96 -13.46
N LYS A 139 3.32 12.55 -12.98
CA LYS A 139 2.28 11.87 -12.20
C LYS A 139 0.96 11.87 -12.96
N LEU A 140 0.24 10.75 -12.93
CA LEU A 140 -1.07 10.53 -13.55
C LEU A 140 -2.17 10.56 -12.49
N ASP A 141 -3.17 11.41 -12.69
CA ASP A 141 -4.46 11.28 -12.02
C ASP A 141 -5.20 10.06 -12.58
N ALA A 142 -5.33 9.02 -11.75
CA ALA A 142 -5.91 7.74 -12.16
C ALA A 142 -7.39 7.85 -12.55
N TYR A 143 -8.11 8.88 -12.10
CA TYR A 143 -9.54 9.05 -12.35
C TYR A 143 -9.82 9.89 -13.60
N SER A 144 -9.10 10.99 -13.77
CA SER A 144 -9.33 11.94 -14.88
C SER A 144 -8.45 11.66 -16.09
N GLY A 145 -7.30 11.04 -15.87
CA GLY A 145 -6.22 10.83 -16.83
C GLY A 145 -5.31 12.04 -17.02
N HIS A 146 -5.50 13.13 -16.29
CA HIS A 146 -4.61 14.28 -16.38
C HIS A 146 -3.23 13.95 -15.82
N MET A 147 -2.20 14.41 -16.52
CA MET A 147 -0.80 14.28 -16.12
C MET A 147 -0.27 15.60 -15.59
N TYR A 148 0.61 15.53 -14.60
CA TYR A 148 1.20 16.66 -13.91
C TYR A 148 2.70 16.44 -13.73
N LYS A 149 3.48 17.52 -13.61
CA LYS A 149 4.93 17.45 -13.43
C LYS A 149 5.34 18.22 -12.17
N ASN A 150 6.15 17.63 -11.29
CA ASN A 150 6.68 18.28 -10.08
C ASN A 150 5.59 18.98 -9.23
N ASP A 151 4.45 18.33 -9.02
CA ASP A 151 3.32 18.86 -8.21
C ASP A 151 2.71 20.19 -8.68
N ILE A 152 3.02 20.57 -9.93
CA ILE A 152 2.40 21.72 -10.58
C ILE A 152 0.94 21.38 -10.86
N THR A 153 0.01 22.20 -10.37
CA THR A 153 -1.45 22.01 -10.51
C THR A 153 -1.96 22.16 -11.95
N LYS A 154 -1.14 22.69 -12.86
CA LYS A 154 -1.45 22.76 -14.29
C LYS A 154 -1.10 21.43 -14.96
N SER A 155 -2.11 20.80 -15.54
CA SER A 155 -1.92 19.57 -16.30
C SER A 155 -1.03 19.79 -17.53
N VAL A 156 -0.04 18.91 -17.73
CA VAL A 156 0.92 18.96 -18.85
C VAL A 156 0.42 18.19 -20.08
N ASP A 157 -0.36 17.13 -19.88
CA ASP A 157 -1.01 16.35 -20.93
C ASP A 157 -2.12 15.50 -20.26
N ARG A 158 -2.85 14.70 -21.03
CA ARG A 158 -3.87 13.77 -20.53
C ARG A 158 -3.83 12.44 -21.28
N GLU A 159 -3.89 11.34 -20.54
CA GLU A 159 -4.12 10.01 -21.10
C GLU A 159 -5.46 9.93 -21.84
N SER A 160 -5.54 9.02 -22.81
CA SER A 160 -6.80 8.83 -23.52
C SER A 160 -7.89 8.31 -22.58
N ARG A 161 -9.15 8.68 -22.84
CA ARG A 161 -10.29 8.13 -22.10
C ARG A 161 -10.30 6.60 -22.14
N ARG A 162 -9.89 6.02 -23.26
CA ARG A 162 -9.81 4.56 -23.44
C ARG A 162 -8.79 3.95 -22.49
N TYR A 163 -7.61 4.55 -22.39
CA TYR A 163 -6.57 4.11 -21.47
C TYR A 163 -7.07 4.07 -20.02
N ILE A 164 -7.72 5.14 -19.55
CA ILE A 164 -8.26 5.21 -18.19
C ILE A 164 -9.37 4.18 -17.93
N ILE A 165 -10.21 3.90 -18.93
CA ILE A 165 -11.22 2.84 -18.82
C ILE A 165 -10.55 1.47 -18.73
N ASP A 166 -9.57 1.19 -19.59
CA ASP A 166 -8.85 -0.08 -19.59
C ASP A 166 -8.09 -0.27 -18.26
N LEU A 167 -7.48 0.78 -17.72
CA LEU A 167 -6.85 0.79 -16.39
C LEU A 167 -7.84 0.41 -15.29
N TRP A 168 -9.01 1.05 -15.22
CA TRP A 168 -10.04 0.75 -14.20
C TRP A 168 -10.78 -0.58 -14.41
N ASN A 169 -10.62 -1.20 -15.58
CA ASN A 169 -11.10 -2.55 -15.86
C ASN A 169 -10.10 -3.62 -15.41
N ASP A 170 -8.80 -3.30 -15.31
CA ASP A 170 -7.76 -4.22 -14.85
C ASP A 170 -7.99 -4.62 -13.38
N GLU A 171 -8.11 -5.92 -13.11
CA GLU A 171 -8.41 -6.42 -11.77
C GLU A 171 -7.27 -6.20 -10.78
N ARG A 172 -6.02 -6.29 -11.24
CA ARG A 172 -4.83 -6.08 -10.41
C ARG A 172 -4.74 -4.61 -10.02
N PHE A 173 -4.98 -3.70 -10.96
CA PHE A 173 -5.03 -2.26 -10.66
C PHE A 173 -6.11 -1.94 -9.63
N ARG A 174 -7.32 -2.52 -9.78
CA ARG A 174 -8.41 -2.29 -8.81
C ARG A 174 -8.08 -2.80 -7.42
N LYS A 175 -7.35 -3.92 -7.31
CA LYS A 175 -6.85 -4.43 -6.03
C LYS A 175 -5.90 -3.42 -5.39
N VAL A 176 -4.87 -2.99 -6.12
CA VAL A 176 -3.91 -1.98 -5.64
C VAL A 176 -4.58 -0.66 -5.30
N ALA A 177 -5.49 -0.16 -6.13
CA ALA A 177 -6.23 1.06 -5.85
C ALA A 177 -7.02 0.99 -4.53
N ARG A 178 -7.63 -0.17 -4.24
CA ARG A 178 -8.33 -0.38 -2.96
C ARG A 178 -7.34 -0.39 -1.80
N GLU A 179 -6.23 -1.10 -1.94
CA GLU A 179 -5.17 -1.17 -0.93
C GLU A 179 -4.61 0.23 -0.63
N THR A 180 -4.27 1.02 -1.66
CA THR A 180 -3.80 2.40 -1.50
C THR A 180 -4.83 3.30 -0.83
N ILE A 181 -6.10 3.21 -1.21
CA ILE A 181 -7.17 4.02 -0.59
C ILE A 181 -7.35 3.62 0.88
N THR A 182 -7.37 2.33 1.19
CA THR A 182 -7.49 1.83 2.57
C THR A 182 -6.30 2.30 3.41
N TYR A 183 -5.07 2.10 2.93
CA TYR A 183 -3.86 2.59 3.58
C TYR A 183 -3.97 4.10 3.86
N TYR A 184 -4.36 4.89 2.87
CA TYR A 184 -4.43 6.33 3.03
C TYR A 184 -5.53 6.75 4.03
N MET A 185 -6.67 6.07 4.05
CA MET A 185 -7.75 6.29 5.04
C MET A 185 -7.30 5.96 6.47
N GLU A 186 -6.50 4.91 6.64
CA GLU A 186 -6.03 4.44 7.94
C GLU A 186 -4.89 5.31 8.48
N THR A 187 -3.94 5.67 7.61
CA THR A 187 -2.73 6.44 7.93
C THR A 187 -3.02 7.93 8.06
N PHE A 188 -3.81 8.52 7.15
CA PHE A 188 -4.09 9.95 7.10
C PHE A 188 -5.55 10.27 7.40
N ARG A 189 -5.99 9.96 8.63
CA ARG A 189 -7.41 10.12 9.06
C ARG A 189 -7.98 11.54 8.91
N SER A 190 -7.13 12.56 8.86
CA SER A 190 -7.51 13.96 8.67
C SER A 190 -7.62 14.38 7.19
N TYR A 191 -7.25 13.51 6.25
CA TYR A 191 -7.32 13.81 4.83
C TYR A 191 -8.77 13.98 4.35
N ARG A 192 -8.99 15.05 3.58
CA ARG A 192 -10.31 15.38 3.04
C ARG A 192 -10.46 14.78 1.65
N TRP A 193 -11.19 13.68 1.58
CA TRP A 193 -11.51 13.03 0.32
C TRP A 193 -12.41 13.91 -0.56
N PRO A 194 -12.17 13.96 -1.89
CA PRO A 194 -13.01 14.70 -2.82
C PRO A 194 -14.38 14.04 -3.06
N VAL A 195 -14.58 12.83 -2.55
CA VAL A 195 -15.81 12.03 -2.69
C VAL A 195 -16.25 11.48 -1.33
N ALA A 196 -17.55 11.25 -1.17
CA ALA A 196 -18.13 10.76 0.09
C ALA A 196 -17.71 9.32 0.45
N ASN A 197 -17.48 8.46 -0.55
CA ASN A 197 -17.01 7.09 -0.33
C ASN A 197 -15.86 6.76 -1.30
N PRO A 198 -14.59 6.92 -0.84
CA PRO A 198 -13.40 6.63 -1.65
C PRO A 198 -13.30 5.18 -2.12
N LEU A 199 -13.77 4.23 -1.31
CA LEU A 199 -13.74 2.80 -1.64
C LEU A 199 -14.73 2.42 -2.76
N ARG A 200 -15.63 3.32 -3.14
CA ARG A 200 -16.50 3.15 -4.32
C ARG A 200 -15.72 3.47 -5.59
N LEU A 201 -14.92 2.49 -6.03
CA LEU A 201 -14.11 2.58 -7.25
C LEU A 201 -14.97 2.85 -8.50
N PRO A 202 -14.39 3.46 -9.55
CA PRO A 202 -15.04 3.61 -10.86
C PRO A 202 -15.66 2.31 -11.38
N ARG A 203 -16.86 2.45 -11.97
CA ARG A 203 -17.58 1.33 -12.59
C ARG A 203 -16.78 0.83 -13.80
N ARG A 204 -16.72 -0.49 -13.95
CA ARG A 204 -16.20 -1.13 -15.17
C ARG A 204 -17.03 -0.69 -16.36
N ARG A 205 -16.37 -0.47 -17.49
CA ARG A 205 -17.01 -0.08 -18.75
C ARG A 205 -16.47 -0.94 -19.87
N TYR A 206 -17.35 -1.58 -20.61
CA TYR A 206 -16.99 -2.38 -21.76
C TYR A 206 -17.31 -1.59 -23.03
N TRP A 207 -16.46 -1.75 -24.05
CA TRP A 207 -16.77 -1.24 -25.37
C TRP A 207 -17.82 -2.16 -25.99
N ALA A 208 -18.85 -1.59 -26.62
CA ALA A 208 -19.66 -2.38 -27.53
C ALA A 208 -18.74 -2.84 -28.66
N LEU A 209 -18.72 -4.15 -28.91
CA LEU A 209 -18.01 -4.77 -30.03
C LEU A 209 -18.62 -4.32 -31.36
#